data_AF-A0A1V5SB87-F1
#
_entry.id   AF-A0A1V5SB87-F1
#
_cell.length_a   1.000
_cell.length_b   1.000
_cell.length_c   1.000
_cell.angle_alpha   90.00
_cell.angle_beta   90.00
_cell.angle_gamma   90.00
#
_symmetry.space_group_name_H-M   'P 1'
#
loop_
_entity.id
_entity.type
_entity.pdbx_description
1 polymer ?
#
loop_
_entity_poly.entity_id
_entity_poly.type
_entity_poly.pdbx_seq_one_letter_code
_entity_poly.pdbx_strand_id
1 'polypeptide(L)'
;MNNLRIPWSDNVKDAGIFLVVFAHHEICVLVKGFIYAFHMSLFFFVSRYLFSAQKHVRFKKFVYKRLKTLIIPCLFFAAVAYCCWLFAVRPLFLKGRALLISPVDALLGVFHSNWGVGLGVPMATALWFCTCLFVTESLFWLLKKSCGQDSPKLVGELFIAGTLGYASSLWFFPLPLPWGINIAWTAVVFYGAGFLFKEKLSLSLQISGWKKTAATLIAFLAGLFYYFNGMSLMYPNSHHNPLLFYGAAFFSVGWSI
;
A
#
# COMPACT_ATOMS: atom_id res chain seq x y z
N MET A 1 -0.83 -14.35 27.16
CA MET A 1 -1.77 -14.51 26.02
C MET A 1 -0.95 -14.79 24.78
N ASN A 2 -0.94 -16.05 24.34
CA ASN A 2 -0.16 -16.53 23.19
C ASN A 2 -0.52 -15.72 21.95
N ASN A 3 0.46 -15.07 21.33
CA ASN A 3 0.30 -14.47 20.01
C ASN A 3 0.14 -15.62 19.01
N LEU A 4 -1.07 -16.15 18.85
CA LEU A 4 -1.39 -17.04 17.75
C LEU A 4 -1.16 -16.24 16.46
N ARG A 5 -0.01 -16.47 15.81
CA ARG A 5 0.25 -15.95 14.47
C ARG A 5 -0.80 -16.54 13.54
N ILE A 6 -1.32 -15.70 12.66
CA ILE A 6 -2.34 -16.06 11.70
C ILE A 6 -1.62 -16.52 10.43
N PRO A 7 -1.48 -17.84 10.15
CA PRO A 7 -0.55 -18.32 9.12
C PRO A 7 -0.89 -17.83 7.71
N TRP A 8 -2.18 -17.68 7.41
CA TRP A 8 -2.62 -17.15 6.11
C TRP A 8 -2.14 -15.71 5.87
N SER A 9 -1.98 -14.90 6.93
CA SER A 9 -1.54 -13.51 6.79
C SER A 9 -0.09 -13.42 6.32
N ASP A 10 0.75 -14.41 6.64
CA ASP A 10 2.13 -14.45 6.18
C ASP A 10 2.18 -14.96 4.73
N ASN A 11 1.43 -16.01 4.39
CA ASN A 11 1.30 -16.50 3.01
C ASN A 11 0.83 -15.43 2.02
N VAL A 12 -0.16 -14.61 2.40
CA VAL A 12 -0.67 -13.52 1.53
C VAL A 12 0.39 -12.44 1.31
N LYS A 13 1.25 -12.16 2.29
CA LYS A 13 2.35 -11.20 2.11
C LYS A 13 3.42 -11.77 1.20
N ASP A 14 3.76 -13.04 1.36
CA ASP A 14 4.76 -13.71 0.52
C ASP A 14 4.27 -13.71 -0.95
N ALA A 15 3.00 -14.06 -1.18
CA ALA A 15 2.37 -13.94 -2.49
C ALA A 15 2.35 -12.49 -3.00
N GLY A 16 2.06 -11.52 -2.12
CA GLY A 16 2.11 -10.10 -2.46
C GLY A 16 3.50 -9.63 -2.89
N ILE A 17 4.56 -10.07 -2.21
CA ILE A 17 5.95 -9.70 -2.52
C ILE A 17 6.33 -10.31 -3.87
N PHE A 18 5.96 -11.57 -4.10
CA PHE A 18 6.14 -12.21 -5.40
C PHE A 18 5.45 -11.42 -6.52
N LEU A 19 4.20 -10.98 -6.32
CA LEU A 19 3.45 -10.18 -7.29
C LEU A 19 4.12 -8.83 -7.59
N VAL A 20 4.73 -8.18 -6.60
CA VAL A 20 5.51 -6.94 -6.80
C VAL A 20 6.68 -7.22 -7.75
N VAL A 21 7.49 -8.24 -7.44
CA VAL A 21 8.66 -8.61 -8.26
C VAL A 21 8.22 -9.01 -9.68
N PHE A 22 7.15 -9.77 -9.80
CA PHE A 22 6.61 -10.22 -11.08
C PHE A 22 6.08 -9.06 -11.94
N ALA A 23 5.40 -8.08 -11.34
CA ALA A 23 4.89 -6.90 -12.07
C ALA A 23 5.99 -5.95 -12.57
N HIS A 24 7.21 -6.07 -12.04
CA HIS A 24 8.38 -5.34 -12.53
C HIS A 24 9.12 -6.02 -13.68
N HIS A 25 8.75 -7.25 -14.06
CA HIS A 25 9.23 -7.89 -15.29
C HIS A 25 8.48 -7.37 -16.54
N GLU A 26 9.05 -7.65 -17.71
CA GLU A 26 8.42 -7.36 -19.01
C GLU A 26 7.28 -8.34 -19.29
N ILE A 27 6.15 -8.10 -18.65
CA ILE A 27 4.90 -8.85 -18.86
C ILE A 27 3.89 -8.01 -19.65
N CYS A 28 2.88 -8.68 -20.21
CA CYS A 28 1.79 -8.02 -20.91
C CYS A 28 1.13 -6.94 -20.04
N VAL A 29 0.84 -5.77 -20.64
CA VAL A 29 0.26 -4.59 -19.98
C VAL A 29 -1.03 -4.92 -19.22
N LEU A 30 -1.84 -5.84 -19.76
CA LEU A 30 -3.08 -6.28 -19.13
C LEU A 30 -2.82 -6.95 -17.78
N VAL A 31 -1.86 -7.89 -17.74
CA VAL A 31 -1.50 -8.65 -16.53
C VAL A 31 -0.86 -7.70 -15.51
N LYS A 32 0.02 -6.81 -15.97
CA LYS A 32 0.66 -5.80 -15.12
C LYS A 32 -0.36 -4.88 -14.47
N GLY A 33 -1.30 -4.36 -15.24
CA GLY A 33 -2.35 -3.48 -14.74
C GLY A 33 -3.29 -4.19 -13.78
N PHE A 34 -3.63 -5.47 -14.03
CA PHE A 34 -4.40 -6.28 -13.08
C PHE A 34 -3.69 -6.42 -11.73
N ILE A 35 -2.39 -6.77 -11.73
CA ILE A 35 -1.61 -6.85 -10.48
C ILE A 35 -1.58 -5.49 -9.77
N TYR A 36 -1.31 -4.41 -10.51
CA TYR A 36 -1.27 -3.05 -9.98
C TYR A 36 -2.59 -2.55 -9.41
N ALA A 37 -3.72 -3.07 -9.87
CA ALA A 37 -5.04 -2.68 -9.37
C ALA A 37 -5.28 -3.08 -7.90
N PHE A 38 -4.59 -4.10 -7.37
CA PHE A 38 -4.91 -4.60 -6.03
C PHE A 38 -3.76 -4.94 -5.10
N HIS A 39 -2.56 -5.28 -5.60
CA HIS A 39 -1.51 -5.81 -4.72
C HIS A 39 -1.16 -4.85 -3.56
N MET A 40 -1.06 -3.53 -3.81
CA MET A 40 -0.81 -2.55 -2.75
C MET A 40 -1.99 -2.40 -1.79
N SER A 41 -3.21 -2.37 -2.31
CA SER A 41 -4.44 -2.36 -1.51
C SER A 41 -4.51 -3.57 -0.57
N LEU A 42 -4.12 -4.75 -1.07
CA LEU A 42 -4.01 -5.98 -0.29
C LEU A 42 -2.96 -5.88 0.81
N PHE A 43 -1.78 -5.33 0.52
CA PHE A 43 -0.75 -5.10 1.53
C PHE A 43 -1.24 -4.19 2.67
N PHE A 44 -1.92 -3.08 2.35
CA PHE A 44 -2.49 -2.21 3.39
C PHE A 44 -3.59 -2.92 4.19
N PHE A 45 -4.46 -3.69 3.54
CA PHE A 45 -5.50 -4.47 4.20
C PHE A 45 -4.92 -5.49 5.19
N VAL A 46 -3.94 -6.28 4.76
CA VAL A 46 -3.30 -7.32 5.59
C VAL A 46 -2.42 -6.71 6.68
N SER A 47 -1.79 -5.55 6.43
CA SER A 47 -0.94 -4.87 7.42
C SER A 47 -1.68 -4.54 8.71
N ARG A 48 -3.01 -4.35 8.65
CA ARG A 48 -3.83 -4.16 9.84
C ARG A 48 -3.84 -5.37 10.78
N TYR A 49 -3.73 -6.59 10.28
CA TYR A 49 -3.77 -7.82 11.10
C TYR A 49 -2.53 -7.97 11.99
N LEU A 50 -1.39 -7.47 11.50
CA LEU A 50 -0.14 -7.37 12.26
C LEU A 50 -0.22 -6.35 13.39
N PHE A 51 -1.19 -5.43 13.33
CA PHE A 51 -1.36 -4.38 14.31
C PHE A 51 -2.41 -4.75 15.36
N SER A 52 -2.06 -4.70 16.64
CA SER A 52 -3.05 -4.74 17.72
C SER A 52 -3.16 -3.34 18.32
N ALA A 53 -4.19 -2.60 17.89
CA ALA A 53 -4.53 -1.28 18.44
C ALA A 53 -4.76 -1.32 19.97
N GLN A 54 -5.14 -2.48 20.51
CA GLN A 54 -5.41 -2.69 21.94
C GLN A 54 -4.17 -2.55 22.83
N LYS A 55 -2.93 -2.53 22.29
CA LYS A 55 -1.70 -2.42 23.09
C LYS A 55 -1.18 -0.99 23.29
N HIS A 56 -1.82 0.04 22.75
CA HIS A 56 -1.26 1.40 22.74
C HIS A 56 -2.23 2.49 23.18
N VAL A 57 -2.32 2.69 24.50
CA VAL A 57 -3.13 3.74 25.16
C VAL A 57 -2.63 5.18 24.87
N ARG A 58 -1.35 5.35 24.48
CA ARG A 58 -0.73 6.68 24.25
C ARG A 58 -0.15 6.80 22.84
N PHE A 59 -0.55 7.85 22.10
CA PHE A 59 -0.09 8.13 20.73
C PHE A 59 1.44 8.18 20.60
N LYS A 60 2.12 8.90 21.51
CA LYS A 60 3.59 9.02 21.50
C LYS A 60 4.30 7.65 21.55
N LYS A 61 3.78 6.72 22.38
CA LYS A 61 4.35 5.37 22.51
C LYS A 61 4.09 4.53 21.25
N PHE A 62 2.94 4.72 20.62
CA PHE A 62 2.62 4.11 19.33
C PHE A 62 3.58 4.61 18.24
N VAL A 63 3.69 5.92 18.05
CA VAL A 63 4.56 6.55 17.05
C VAL A 63 6.02 6.13 17.24
N TYR A 64 6.55 6.23 18.46
CA TYR A 64 7.94 5.84 18.76
C TYR A 64 8.23 4.38 18.41
N LYS A 65 7.32 3.47 18.78
CA LYS A 65 7.46 2.06 18.45
C LYS A 65 7.46 1.85 16.93
N ARG A 66 6.56 2.51 16.20
CA ARG A 66 6.46 2.38 14.74
C ARG A 66 7.66 2.98 14.02
N LEU A 67 8.18 4.11 14.48
CA LEU A 67 9.44 4.65 13.99
C LEU A 67 10.55 3.61 14.13
N LYS A 68 10.69 2.98 15.31
CA LYS A 68 11.74 1.98 15.55
C LYS A 68 11.57 0.68 14.77
N THR A 69 10.34 0.21 14.58
CA THR A 69 10.09 -1.10 13.93
C THR A 69 9.90 -1.02 12.41
N LEU A 70 9.58 0.16 11.87
CA LEU A 70 9.24 0.32 10.44
C LEU A 70 10.16 1.33 9.77
N ILE A 71 10.19 2.58 10.26
CA ILE A 71 10.94 3.66 9.60
C ILE A 71 12.45 3.47 9.71
N ILE A 72 12.99 3.16 10.90
CA ILE A 72 14.45 2.97 11.08
C ILE A 72 14.99 1.84 10.18
N PRO A 73 14.39 0.63 10.14
CA PRO A 73 14.82 -0.41 9.21
C PRO A 73 14.73 0.02 7.75
N CYS A 74 13.63 0.66 7.33
CA CYS A 74 13.50 1.08 5.93
C CYS A 74 14.52 2.18 5.58
N LEU A 75 14.80 3.13 6.46
CA LEU A 75 15.87 4.13 6.25
C LEU A 75 17.26 3.51 6.22
N PHE A 76 17.51 2.46 7.01
CA PHE A 76 18.77 1.72 6.93
C PHE A 76 18.94 1.06 5.55
N PHE A 77 17.93 0.35 5.06
CA PHE A 77 17.97 -0.24 3.71
C PHE A 77 18.03 0.83 2.61
N ALA A 78 17.36 1.98 2.80
CA ALA A 78 17.47 3.13 1.91
C ALA A 78 18.91 3.64 1.81
N ALA A 79 19.57 3.82 2.96
CA ALA A 79 20.94 4.29 3.03
C ALA A 79 21.90 3.29 2.39
N VAL A 80 21.75 1.99 2.68
CA VAL A 80 22.56 0.93 2.04
C VAL A 80 22.35 0.93 0.52
N ALA A 81 21.11 0.98 0.04
CA ALA A 81 20.80 1.03 -1.38
C ALA A 81 21.35 2.29 -2.07
N TYR A 82 21.26 3.45 -1.39
CA TYR A 82 21.82 4.71 -1.87
C TYR A 82 23.35 4.65 -1.96
N CYS A 83 24.03 4.13 -0.93
CA CYS A 83 25.48 3.95 -0.94
C CYS A 83 25.92 2.98 -2.05
N CYS A 84 25.25 1.82 -2.18
CA CYS A 84 25.52 0.89 -3.27
C CYS A 84 25.32 1.54 -4.64
N TRP A 85 24.27 2.34 -4.81
CA TRP A 85 24.03 3.06 -6.06
C TRP A 85 25.09 4.11 -6.33
N LEU A 86 25.47 4.92 -5.33
CA LEU A 86 26.42 6.01 -5.49
C LEU A 86 27.85 5.52 -5.77
N PHE A 87 28.28 4.45 -5.08
CA PHE A 87 29.68 3.98 -5.12
C PHE A 87 29.91 2.79 -6.05
N ALA A 88 28.91 1.94 -6.30
CA ALA A 88 29.06 0.80 -7.20
C ALA A 88 28.35 1.03 -8.54
N VAL A 89 27.05 1.33 -8.53
CA VAL A 89 26.28 1.42 -9.78
C VAL A 89 26.70 2.65 -10.59
N ARG A 90 26.61 3.85 -10.02
CA ARG A 90 26.84 5.11 -10.74
C ARG A 90 28.22 5.22 -11.40
N PRO A 91 29.33 4.76 -10.78
CA PRO A 91 30.65 4.80 -11.42
C PRO A 91 30.87 3.71 -12.47
N LEU A 92 30.24 2.54 -12.32
CA LEU A 92 30.43 1.40 -13.22
C LEU A 92 29.63 1.52 -14.53
N PHE A 93 28.52 2.27 -14.55
CA PHE A 93 27.70 2.46 -15.74
C PHE A 93 28.11 3.74 -16.49
N LEU A 94 28.73 3.60 -17.66
CA LEU A 94 29.18 4.71 -18.53
C LEU A 94 28.04 5.38 -19.34
N LYS A 95 26.86 4.73 -19.44
CA LYS A 95 25.63 5.25 -20.08
C LYS A 95 24.41 4.64 -19.39
N GLY A 96 23.35 5.42 -19.19
CA GLY A 96 22.07 4.94 -18.66
C GLY A 96 21.35 5.95 -17.75
N ARG A 97 20.09 5.65 -17.37
CA ARG A 97 19.25 6.53 -16.53
C ARG A 97 19.87 6.85 -15.16
N ALA A 98 20.76 5.98 -14.65
CA ALA A 98 21.48 6.19 -13.40
C ALA A 98 22.41 7.42 -13.40
N LEU A 99 22.89 7.87 -14.56
CA LEU A 99 23.72 9.09 -14.67
C LEU A 99 22.88 10.37 -14.79
N LEU A 100 21.62 10.25 -15.20
CA LEU A 100 20.70 11.39 -15.38
C LEU A 100 20.13 11.92 -14.07
N ILE A 101 20.24 11.13 -12.99
CA ILE A 101 19.71 11.47 -11.67
C ILE A 101 20.83 12.09 -10.85
N SER A 102 20.61 13.31 -10.33
CA SER A 102 21.58 13.92 -9.42
C SER A 102 21.61 13.15 -8.09
N PRO A 103 22.78 13.00 -7.44
CA PRO A 103 22.87 12.35 -6.14
C PRO A 103 21.99 13.01 -5.07
N VAL A 104 21.73 14.32 -5.22
CA VAL A 104 20.84 15.09 -4.34
C VAL A 104 19.38 14.70 -4.59
N ASP A 105 18.95 14.59 -5.85
CA ASP A 105 17.59 14.15 -6.19
C ASP A 105 17.33 12.72 -5.74
N ALA A 106 18.32 11.83 -5.87
CA ALA A 106 18.23 10.46 -5.37
C ALA A 106 18.07 10.41 -3.84
N LEU A 107 18.73 11.32 -3.11
CA LEU A 107 18.61 11.44 -1.66
C LEU A 107 17.26 12.06 -1.26
N LEU A 108 16.80 13.09 -1.96
CA LEU A 108 15.50 13.72 -1.73
C LEU A 108 14.34 12.75 -1.97
N GLY A 109 14.50 11.81 -2.91
CA GLY A 109 13.55 10.72 -3.17
C GLY A 109 13.33 9.75 -1.99
N VAL A 110 14.26 9.70 -1.02
CA VAL A 110 14.07 8.93 0.22
C VAL A 110 12.99 9.56 1.11
N PHE A 111 12.88 10.89 1.11
CA PHE A 111 11.93 11.64 1.94
C PHE A 111 10.64 11.97 1.21
N HIS A 112 10.74 12.27 -0.07
CA HIS A 112 9.61 12.59 -0.92
C HIS A 112 9.29 11.37 -1.76
N SER A 113 8.39 10.54 -1.25
CA SER A 113 8.11 9.23 -1.84
C SER A 113 7.72 9.34 -3.31
N ASN A 114 7.10 10.43 -3.77
CA ASN A 114 6.70 10.65 -5.17
C ASN A 114 7.73 11.42 -6.03
N TRP A 115 8.88 11.80 -5.48
CA TRP A 115 9.88 12.59 -6.21
C TRP A 115 10.58 11.74 -7.27
N GLY A 116 10.52 12.18 -8.52
CA GLY A 116 11.18 11.49 -9.63
C GLY A 116 10.46 10.21 -10.11
N VAL A 117 9.16 10.06 -9.83
CA VAL A 117 8.32 9.06 -10.52
C VAL A 117 8.37 9.35 -12.03
N GLY A 118 8.96 8.43 -12.80
CA GLY A 118 9.25 8.61 -14.24
C GLY A 118 10.72 8.89 -14.57
N LEU A 119 11.47 9.53 -13.67
CA LEU A 119 12.94 9.64 -13.76
C LEU A 119 13.65 8.36 -13.33
N GLY A 120 12.93 7.49 -12.60
CA GLY A 120 13.41 6.17 -12.21
C GLY A 120 14.42 6.26 -11.09
N VAL A 121 14.13 7.03 -10.03
CA VAL A 121 14.88 6.99 -8.77
C VAL A 121 14.47 5.71 -8.02
N PRO A 122 15.24 4.60 -8.10
CA PRO A 122 14.76 3.31 -7.60
C PRO A 122 14.57 3.30 -6.07
N MET A 123 15.23 4.20 -5.34
CA MET A 123 15.12 4.33 -3.89
C MET A 123 13.71 4.76 -3.45
N ALA A 124 13.07 5.68 -4.17
CA ALA A 124 11.73 6.16 -3.83
C ALA A 124 10.67 5.06 -3.98
N THR A 125 10.78 4.25 -5.04
CA THR A 125 9.83 3.18 -5.38
C THR A 125 9.88 1.98 -4.42
N ALA A 126 11.01 1.72 -3.76
CA ALA A 126 11.09 0.64 -2.77
C ALA A 126 10.60 1.09 -1.38
N LEU A 127 10.79 2.36 -1.04
CA LEU A 127 10.57 2.87 0.32
C LEU A 127 9.18 3.45 0.55
N TRP A 128 8.48 3.87 -0.50
CA TRP A 128 7.20 4.57 -0.38
C TRP A 128 6.19 3.78 0.45
N PHE A 129 6.17 2.44 0.33
CA PHE A 129 5.23 1.61 1.08
C PHE A 129 5.50 1.68 2.59
N CYS A 130 6.77 1.60 3.04
CA CYS A 130 7.09 1.70 4.47
C CYS A 130 6.67 3.04 5.07
N THR A 131 7.02 4.13 4.39
CA THR A 131 6.74 5.48 4.87
C THR A 131 5.24 5.78 4.81
N CYS A 132 4.57 5.37 3.72
CA CYS A 132 3.13 5.51 3.57
C CYS A 132 2.39 4.69 4.62
N LEU A 133 2.81 3.45 4.89
CA LEU A 133 2.20 2.60 5.92
C LEU A 133 2.30 3.25 7.30
N PHE A 134 3.44 3.84 7.66
CA PHE A 134 3.57 4.59 8.91
C PHE A 134 2.55 5.74 9.01
N VAL A 135 2.38 6.52 7.94
CA VAL A 135 1.41 7.61 7.88
C VAL A 135 -0.02 7.07 7.95
N THR A 136 -0.34 6.03 7.17
CA THR A 136 -1.64 5.36 7.14
C THR A 136 -2.03 4.82 8.51
N GLU A 137 -1.11 4.19 9.23
CA GLU A 137 -1.39 3.67 10.58
C GLU A 137 -1.60 4.80 11.60
N SER A 138 -0.84 5.89 11.47
CA SER A 138 -1.00 7.08 12.31
C SER A 138 -2.34 7.76 12.06
N LEU A 139 -2.73 7.90 10.79
CA LEU A 139 -4.03 8.42 10.38
C LEU A 139 -5.15 7.52 10.89
N PHE A 140 -5.06 6.20 10.67
CA PHE A 140 -6.06 5.24 11.16
C PHE A 140 -6.21 5.30 12.68
N TRP A 141 -5.12 5.46 13.42
CA TRP A 141 -5.19 5.61 14.88
C TRP A 141 -6.00 6.84 15.28
N LEU A 142 -5.83 7.97 14.59
CA LEU A 142 -6.60 9.20 14.83
C LEU A 142 -8.09 8.99 14.53
N LEU A 143 -8.42 8.40 13.37
CA LEU A 143 -9.80 8.10 12.98
C LEU A 143 -10.46 7.16 14.00
N LYS A 144 -9.79 6.05 14.34
CA LYS A 144 -10.34 5.09 15.32
C LYS A 144 -10.51 5.70 16.70
N LYS A 145 -9.63 6.63 17.11
CA LYS A 145 -9.77 7.35 18.37
C LYS A 145 -10.98 8.28 18.36
N SER A 146 -11.23 9.00 17.26
CA SER A 146 -12.44 9.83 17.07
C SER A 146 -13.73 8.99 17.10
N CYS A 147 -13.69 7.81 16.49
CA CYS A 147 -14.85 6.94 16.38
C CYS A 147 -15.16 6.11 17.63
N GLY A 148 -14.19 5.87 18.52
CA GLY A 148 -14.39 4.94 19.64
C GLY A 148 -14.74 3.53 19.15
N GLN A 149 -15.80 2.92 19.68
CA GLN A 149 -16.29 1.59 19.25
C GLN A 149 -17.35 1.66 18.14
N ASP A 150 -17.78 2.85 17.74
CA ASP A 150 -18.80 3.05 16.72
C ASP A 150 -18.25 2.67 15.34
N SER A 151 -18.71 1.53 14.82
CA SER A 151 -18.28 1.01 13.52
C SER A 151 -18.91 1.79 12.35
N PRO A 152 -20.22 2.13 12.36
CA PRO A 152 -20.80 3.03 11.37
C PRO A 152 -20.07 4.38 11.23
N LYS A 153 -19.73 5.03 12.34
CA LYS A 153 -18.98 6.30 12.30
C LYS A 153 -17.60 6.13 11.64
N LEU A 154 -16.91 5.03 11.94
CA LEU A 154 -15.62 4.73 11.31
C LEU A 154 -15.76 4.51 9.80
N VAL A 155 -16.82 3.84 9.34
CA VAL A 155 -17.09 3.68 7.91
C VAL A 155 -17.30 5.05 7.24
N GLY A 156 -18.02 5.97 7.89
CA GLY A 156 -18.18 7.34 7.41
C GLY A 156 -16.85 8.10 7.31
N GLU A 157 -16.00 8.03 8.33
CA GLU A 157 -14.67 8.66 8.32
C GLU A 157 -13.75 8.06 7.24
N LEU A 158 -13.81 6.74 7.02
CA LEU A 158 -13.07 6.07 5.94
C LEU A 158 -13.57 6.49 4.56
N PHE A 159 -14.88 6.68 4.39
CA PHE A 159 -15.45 7.18 3.14
C PHE A 159 -14.94 8.60 2.84
N ILE A 160 -14.95 9.49 3.84
CA ILE A 160 -14.39 10.85 3.73
C ILE A 160 -12.89 10.80 3.41
N ALA A 161 -12.13 9.91 4.06
CA ALA A 161 -10.72 9.74 3.75
C ALA A 161 -10.50 9.30 2.29
N GLY A 162 -11.34 8.39 1.78
CA GLY A 162 -11.27 7.92 0.40
C GLY A 162 -11.61 9.01 -0.62
N THR A 163 -12.59 9.88 -0.32
CA THR A 163 -12.91 11.03 -1.19
C THR A 163 -11.79 12.09 -1.17
N LEU A 164 -11.18 12.35 -0.01
CA LEU A 164 -9.99 13.22 0.09
C LEU A 164 -8.80 12.63 -0.65
N GLY A 165 -8.58 11.31 -0.59
CA GLY A 165 -7.57 10.60 -1.36
C GLY A 165 -7.77 10.79 -2.87
N TYR A 166 -9.00 10.64 -3.35
CA TYR A 166 -9.33 10.90 -4.74
C TYR A 166 -9.17 12.38 -5.13
N ALA A 167 -9.68 13.31 -4.32
CA ALA A 167 -9.46 14.74 -4.54
C ALA A 167 -7.95 15.03 -4.63
N SER A 168 -7.14 14.42 -3.77
CA SER A 168 -5.69 14.59 -3.84
C SER A 168 -5.05 14.06 -5.13
N SER A 169 -5.64 13.05 -5.77
CA SER A 169 -5.20 12.56 -7.09
C SER A 169 -5.48 13.53 -8.23
N LEU A 170 -6.48 14.40 -8.08
CA LEU A 170 -6.83 15.41 -9.07
C LEU A 170 -6.04 16.71 -8.87
N TRP A 171 -5.85 17.13 -7.62
CA TRP A 171 -5.30 18.45 -7.28
C TRP A 171 -3.79 18.44 -7.03
N PHE A 172 -3.26 17.35 -6.48
CA PHE A 172 -1.85 17.23 -6.10
C PHE A 172 -1.08 16.28 -7.01
N PHE A 173 -1.60 15.93 -8.18
CA PHE A 173 -0.79 15.28 -9.18
C PHE A 173 -0.02 16.35 -9.99
N PRO A 174 1.32 16.46 -9.91
CA PRO A 174 2.31 15.51 -9.36
C PRO A 174 3.10 16.05 -8.13
N LEU A 175 2.47 16.78 -7.21
CA LEU A 175 3.13 17.32 -6.02
C LEU A 175 3.66 16.17 -5.12
N PRO A 176 4.99 16.06 -4.94
CA PRO A 176 5.58 14.97 -4.16
C PRO A 176 5.54 15.33 -2.68
N LEU A 177 4.46 14.93 -2.00
CA LEU A 177 4.37 15.09 -0.55
C LEU A 177 5.32 14.13 0.18
N PRO A 178 5.88 14.54 1.33
CA PRO A 178 6.75 13.68 2.11
C PRO A 178 6.01 12.43 2.56
N TRP A 179 6.71 11.30 2.52
CA TRP A 179 6.25 10.00 3.06
C TRP A 179 4.91 9.47 2.51
N GLY A 180 4.44 9.99 1.38
CA GLY A 180 3.25 9.50 0.70
C GLY A 180 1.95 9.90 1.40
N ILE A 181 1.93 11.06 2.07
CA ILE A 181 0.75 11.57 2.78
C ILE A 181 -0.49 11.65 1.87
N ASN A 182 -0.32 12.03 0.60
CA ASN A 182 -1.39 12.01 -0.40
C ASN A 182 -1.98 10.60 -0.58
N ILE A 183 -1.12 9.59 -0.71
CA ILE A 183 -1.51 8.19 -0.90
C ILE A 183 -2.13 7.61 0.37
N ALA A 184 -1.69 8.09 1.55
CA ALA A 184 -2.15 7.57 2.83
C ALA A 184 -3.66 7.73 3.04
N TRP A 185 -4.28 8.76 2.46
CA TRP A 185 -5.74 8.97 2.46
C TRP A 185 -6.49 7.87 1.71
N THR A 186 -5.96 7.41 0.58
CA THR A 186 -6.49 6.25 -0.15
C THR A 186 -6.19 4.95 0.61
N ALA A 187 -4.97 4.81 1.14
CA ALA A 187 -4.52 3.61 1.83
C ALA A 187 -5.27 3.31 3.14
N VAL A 188 -5.68 4.35 3.89
CA VAL A 188 -6.38 4.17 5.16
C VAL A 188 -7.73 3.48 4.99
N VAL A 189 -8.36 3.61 3.82
CA VAL A 189 -9.61 2.92 3.47
C VAL A 189 -9.40 1.39 3.49
N PHE A 190 -8.36 0.90 2.82
CA PHE A 190 -8.03 -0.54 2.80
C PHE A 190 -7.55 -1.04 4.17
N TYR A 191 -6.72 -0.26 4.85
CA TYR A 191 -6.26 -0.60 6.20
C TYR A 191 -7.42 -0.66 7.20
N GLY A 192 -8.37 0.28 7.12
CA GLY A 192 -9.57 0.32 7.93
C GLY A 192 -10.57 -0.79 7.60
N ALA A 193 -10.72 -1.14 6.32
CA ALA A 193 -11.49 -2.33 5.94
C ALA A 193 -10.89 -3.60 6.58
N GLY A 194 -9.56 -3.77 6.51
CA GLY A 194 -8.87 -4.87 7.18
C GLY A 194 -9.13 -4.93 8.69
N PHE A 195 -9.40 -3.78 9.33
CA PHE A 195 -9.77 -3.74 10.74
C PHE A 195 -11.19 -4.26 10.98
N LEU A 196 -12.15 -3.78 10.19
CA LEU A 196 -13.56 -4.14 10.31
C LEU A 196 -13.80 -5.63 10.00
N PHE A 197 -13.03 -6.21 9.08
CA PHE A 197 -13.19 -7.61 8.66
C PHE A 197 -12.35 -8.60 9.48
N LYS A 198 -11.53 -8.13 10.43
CA LYS A 198 -10.56 -8.98 11.15
C LYS A 198 -11.19 -10.22 11.80
N GLU A 199 -12.30 -10.03 12.51
CA GLU A 199 -12.96 -11.10 13.26
C GLU A 199 -13.68 -12.08 12.32
N LYS A 200 -14.41 -11.55 11.33
CA LYS A 200 -15.16 -12.35 10.35
C LYS A 200 -14.26 -13.28 9.54
N LEU A 201 -13.06 -12.82 9.20
CA LEU A 201 -12.12 -13.57 8.38
C LEU A 201 -11.41 -14.69 9.14
N SER A 202 -11.19 -14.51 10.45
CA SER A 202 -10.59 -15.55 11.29
C SER A 202 -11.46 -16.80 11.46
N LEU A 203 -12.76 -16.69 11.16
CA LEU A 203 -13.75 -17.76 11.31
C LEU A 203 -13.99 -18.60 10.05
N SER A 204 -13.45 -18.23 8.87
CA SER A 204 -13.95 -18.74 7.59
C SER A 204 -12.96 -19.53 6.72
N LEU A 205 -11.99 -20.26 7.29
CA LEU A 205 -11.01 -21.08 6.54
C LEU A 205 -11.46 -22.54 6.25
N GLN A 206 -12.73 -22.72 5.87
CA GLN A 206 -13.18 -23.97 5.26
C GLN A 206 -13.69 -23.70 3.84
N ILE A 207 -12.96 -24.20 2.85
CA ILE A 207 -13.25 -24.00 1.42
C ILE A 207 -14.34 -25.00 1.00
N SER A 208 -15.57 -24.51 0.84
CA SER A 208 -16.68 -25.25 0.24
C SER A 208 -16.77 -24.96 -1.28
N GLY A 209 -17.39 -25.85 -2.07
CA GLY A 209 -17.51 -25.72 -3.52
C GLY A 209 -18.12 -24.39 -4.01
N TRP A 210 -19.13 -23.87 -3.30
CA TRP A 210 -19.75 -22.57 -3.65
C TRP A 210 -18.83 -21.36 -3.41
N LYS A 211 -17.82 -21.51 -2.55
CA LYS A 211 -16.83 -20.45 -2.33
C LYS A 211 -15.90 -20.32 -3.54
N LYS A 212 -15.63 -21.40 -4.28
CA LYS A 212 -14.82 -21.35 -5.52
C LYS A 212 -15.54 -20.58 -6.63
N THR A 213 -16.84 -20.82 -6.81
CA THR A 213 -17.65 -20.11 -7.81
C THR A 213 -17.82 -18.63 -7.45
N ALA A 214 -18.08 -18.32 -6.19
CA ALA A 214 -18.12 -16.94 -5.70
C ALA A 214 -16.78 -16.22 -5.93
N ALA A 215 -15.68 -16.91 -5.64
CA ALA A 215 -14.35 -16.37 -5.83
C ALA A 215 -14.06 -16.12 -7.33
N THR A 216 -14.42 -17.04 -8.25
CA THR A 216 -14.25 -16.79 -9.70
C THR A 216 -15.07 -15.62 -10.21
N LEU A 217 -16.29 -15.40 -9.67
CA LEU A 217 -17.12 -14.23 -9.99
C LEU A 217 -16.48 -12.94 -9.47
N ILE A 218 -15.88 -12.96 -8.28
CA ILE A 218 -15.16 -11.83 -7.70
C ILE A 218 -13.95 -11.46 -8.57
N ALA A 219 -13.18 -12.45 -9.04
CA ALA A 219 -12.06 -12.21 -9.96
C ALA A 219 -12.53 -11.62 -11.31
N PHE A 220 -13.66 -12.11 -11.84
CA PHE A 220 -14.27 -11.57 -13.06
C PHE A 220 -14.72 -10.11 -12.87
N LEU A 221 -15.39 -9.79 -11.77
CA LEU A 221 -15.82 -8.42 -11.44
C LEU A 221 -14.63 -7.47 -11.27
N ALA A 222 -13.55 -7.94 -10.62
CA ALA A 222 -12.30 -7.18 -10.53
C ALA A 222 -11.73 -6.86 -11.92
N GLY A 223 -11.69 -7.86 -12.81
CA GLY A 223 -11.26 -7.69 -14.19
C GLY A 223 -12.14 -6.71 -14.99
N LEU A 224 -13.46 -6.78 -14.80
CA LEU A 224 -14.43 -5.89 -15.45
C LEU A 224 -14.25 -4.44 -15.00
N PHE A 225 -14.11 -4.21 -13.68
CA PHE A 225 -13.89 -2.88 -13.13
C PHE A 225 -12.56 -2.30 -13.60
N TYR A 226 -11.50 -3.13 -13.67
CA TYR A 226 -10.23 -2.72 -14.25
C TYR A 226 -10.36 -2.36 -15.73
N TYR A 227 -11.06 -3.18 -16.53
CA TYR A 227 -11.23 -2.95 -17.96
C TYR A 227 -11.87 -1.59 -18.26
N PHE A 228 -12.92 -1.22 -17.51
CA PHE A 228 -13.58 0.08 -17.68
C PHE A 228 -12.82 1.26 -17.08
N ASN A 229 -11.98 1.03 -16.06
CA ASN A 229 -11.23 2.09 -15.40
C ASN A 229 -9.87 2.39 -16.05
N GLY A 230 -9.30 1.42 -16.75
CA GLY A 230 -7.91 1.45 -17.17
C GLY A 230 -6.92 1.30 -16.01
N MET A 231 -5.63 1.39 -16.34
CA MET A 231 -4.56 1.22 -15.36
C MET A 231 -4.63 2.31 -14.28
N SER A 232 -4.84 1.91 -13.03
CA SER A 232 -4.80 2.79 -11.87
C SER A 232 -3.61 2.43 -11.00
N LEU A 233 -2.92 3.45 -10.50
CA LEU A 233 -1.69 3.30 -9.74
C LEU A 233 -1.84 3.99 -8.40
N MET A 234 -1.84 3.20 -7.32
CA MET A 234 -1.90 3.74 -5.96
C MET A 234 -0.67 4.61 -5.64
N TYR A 235 0.48 4.25 -6.20
CA TYR A 235 1.67 5.09 -6.27
C TYR A 235 1.93 5.37 -7.75
N PRO A 236 1.78 6.61 -8.25
CA PRO A 236 1.90 7.91 -7.55
C PRO A 236 0.61 8.58 -7.06
N ASN A 237 -0.48 7.85 -6.80
CA ASN A 237 -1.85 8.37 -6.55
C ASN A 237 -2.56 8.81 -7.82
N SER A 238 -2.59 7.94 -8.85
CA SER A 238 -3.26 8.16 -10.13
C SER A 238 -4.46 7.23 -10.25
N HIS A 239 -5.66 7.81 -10.12
CA HIS A 239 -6.92 7.10 -10.16
C HIS A 239 -7.80 7.74 -11.25
N HIS A 240 -8.17 7.01 -12.30
CA HIS A 240 -9.07 7.52 -13.33
C HIS A 240 -10.48 7.73 -12.77
N ASN A 241 -11.15 6.64 -12.37
CA ASN A 241 -12.44 6.67 -11.70
C ASN A 241 -12.32 6.04 -10.29
N PRO A 242 -12.70 6.76 -9.21
CA PRO A 242 -12.50 6.29 -7.84
C PRO A 242 -13.39 5.09 -7.51
N LEU A 243 -14.64 5.07 -7.98
CA LEU A 243 -15.57 3.98 -7.70
C LEU A 243 -15.10 2.68 -8.37
N LEU A 244 -14.65 2.78 -9.62
CA LEU A 244 -14.10 1.63 -10.32
C LEU A 244 -12.78 1.16 -9.71
N PHE A 245 -11.92 2.10 -9.26
CA PHE A 245 -10.68 1.76 -8.56
C PHE A 245 -10.94 1.03 -7.24
N TYR A 246 -11.74 1.60 -6.33
CA TYR A 246 -12.05 0.95 -5.06
C TYR A 246 -12.80 -0.36 -5.25
N GLY A 247 -13.73 -0.43 -6.21
CA GLY A 247 -14.43 -1.67 -6.55
C GLY A 247 -13.46 -2.76 -7.02
N ALA A 248 -12.61 -2.48 -8.02
CA ALA A 248 -11.60 -3.44 -8.50
C ALA A 248 -10.68 -3.91 -7.38
N ALA A 249 -10.20 -2.98 -6.54
CA ALA A 249 -9.31 -3.29 -5.44
C ALA A 249 -9.99 -4.16 -4.37
N PHE A 250 -11.21 -3.83 -3.93
CA PHE A 250 -11.92 -4.61 -2.92
C PHE A 250 -12.32 -6.00 -3.40
N PHE A 251 -12.79 -6.14 -4.64
CA PHE A 251 -13.05 -7.46 -5.21
C PHE A 251 -11.76 -8.29 -5.28
N SER A 252 -10.68 -7.72 -5.78
CA SER A 252 -9.40 -8.45 -5.85
C SER A 252 -8.85 -8.84 -4.47
N VAL A 253 -9.00 -7.97 -3.46
CA VAL A 253 -8.64 -8.30 -2.07
C VAL A 253 -9.52 -9.45 -1.55
N GLY A 254 -10.82 -9.43 -1.82
CA GLY A 254 -11.73 -10.51 -1.45
C GLY A 254 -11.46 -11.84 -2.16
N TRP A 255 -10.90 -11.82 -3.37
CA TRP A 255 -10.43 -13.02 -4.08
C TRP A 255 -9.14 -13.59 -3.48
N SER A 256 -8.26 -12.73 -2.96
CA SER A 256 -6.92 -13.10 -2.53
C SER A 256 -6.84 -13.71 -1.11
N ILE A 257 -7.96 -13.69 -0.38
CA ILE A 257 -8.05 -14.08 1.04
C ILE A 257 -9.12 -15.16 1.19
#